data_AF-A0A966SWS5-F1
#
_entry.id   AF-A0A966SWS5-F1
#
_cell.length_a   1.000
_cell.length_b   1.000
_cell.length_c   1.000
_cell.angle_alpha   90.00
_cell.angle_beta   90.00
_cell.angle_gamma   90.00
#
_symmetry.space_group_name_H-M   'P 1'
#
loop_
_entity.id
_entity.type
_entity.pdbx_description
1 polymer ?
#
loop_
_entity_poly.entity_id
_entity_poly.type
_entity_poly.pdbx_seq_one_letter_code
_entity_poly.pdbx_strand_id
1 'polypeptide(L)'
;MQTYTPMTEPLLKAMQARGLFVETHVHFPGLFTPELTLSLGIKNGWVHGHTGEVLRPFAHPKNPYKHYSELFLAGADGKGALVKDGMVAKDLRYNLDPRNYPDLKIAFDIFDRVYAFTHSHRFGEGAVMQAEDVAAVMASYLGQCREQGLRHTEVQFNFTMADHVFRDSGLKTPEARQHALCELLAVVVEEYAKHDVNLAFLHCFNKTVISGIGDDLEERTVRAADLVLRLNRDFPFVVGIQSAGNEDMYDVEKLKRGYDMVRAAGLESGAHAGEGRGGPHVMKVLDTLQLSNLGHGFRAIELDEAIAAVREAGMVLHQCPIVNRALESKLKYDSQSGKPHAEGEKRNIGEVYNHPFFELLRSHGVRVNICSDNPGFFGSYEEEVRAMTGMSVAFPKHVKPLSFEELVITTLNGVMASAMKEKDKLRFANDLNKFVVAWQDIQQMPTGIDYGDHPLLERARAERMNGGGKAGGGAAAIRR
;
A
#
# COMPACT_ATOMS: atom_id res chain seq x y z
N MET A 1 -11.49 -26.15 -10.42
CA MET A 1 -11.05 -24.77 -10.22
C MET A 1 -11.46 -23.97 -11.44
N GLN A 2 -11.86 -22.71 -11.28
CA GLN A 2 -11.98 -21.80 -12.42
C GLN A 2 -10.63 -21.13 -12.61
N THR A 3 -10.11 -21.18 -13.84
CA THR A 3 -8.96 -20.39 -14.27
C THR A 3 -9.46 -19.11 -14.93
N TYR A 4 -8.69 -18.04 -14.84
CA TYR A 4 -8.89 -16.81 -15.60
C TYR A 4 -9.21 -17.08 -17.09
N THR A 5 -9.92 -16.15 -17.73
CA THR A 5 -10.19 -16.27 -19.17
C THR A 5 -8.89 -16.07 -19.96
N PRO A 6 -8.67 -16.74 -21.10
CA PRO A 6 -7.48 -16.52 -21.94
C PRO A 6 -7.24 -15.05 -22.33
N MET A 7 -8.27 -14.20 -22.25
CA MET A 7 -8.22 -12.78 -22.55
C MET A 7 -7.72 -11.89 -21.39
N THR A 8 -7.67 -12.40 -20.16
CA THR A 8 -7.29 -11.61 -18.97
C THR A 8 -5.83 -11.18 -19.02
N GLU A 9 -4.90 -12.05 -19.46
CA GLU A 9 -3.48 -11.71 -19.53
C GLU A 9 -3.14 -10.66 -20.61
N PRO A 10 -3.60 -10.81 -21.88
CA PRO A 10 -3.40 -9.77 -22.90
C PRO A 10 -3.97 -8.41 -22.47
N LEU A 11 -5.12 -8.41 -21.81
CA LEU A 11 -5.76 -7.22 -21.29
C LEU A 11 -4.90 -6.53 -20.23
N LEU A 12 -4.43 -7.29 -19.23
CA LEU A 12 -3.57 -6.76 -18.17
C LEU A 12 -2.33 -6.10 -18.77
N LYS A 13 -1.63 -6.80 -19.68
CA LYS A 13 -0.46 -6.25 -20.40
C LYS A 13 -0.80 -4.97 -21.17
N ALA A 14 -1.98 -4.92 -21.80
CA ALA A 14 -2.42 -3.74 -22.55
C ALA A 14 -2.75 -2.54 -21.65
N MET A 15 -3.27 -2.78 -20.44
CA MET A 15 -3.46 -1.75 -19.40
C MET A 15 -2.12 -1.26 -18.86
N GLN A 16 -1.21 -2.19 -18.54
CA GLN A 16 0.14 -1.89 -18.05
C GLN A 16 0.90 -0.99 -19.04
N ALA A 17 0.91 -1.37 -20.32
CA ALA A 17 1.58 -0.61 -21.38
C ALA A 17 1.02 0.82 -21.57
N ARG A 18 -0.16 1.13 -21.03
CA ARG A 18 -0.81 2.45 -21.09
C ARG A 18 -0.75 3.21 -19.77
N GLY A 19 -0.10 2.66 -18.74
CA GLY A 19 -0.07 3.29 -17.43
C GLY A 19 -1.47 3.44 -16.85
N LEU A 20 -2.29 2.38 -16.87
CA LEU A 20 -3.69 2.44 -16.44
C LEU A 20 -3.93 1.83 -15.06
N PHE A 21 -2.93 1.92 -14.17
CA PHE A 21 -3.06 1.54 -12.75
C PHE A 21 -2.64 2.67 -11.82
N VAL A 22 -3.10 2.57 -10.57
CA VAL A 22 -2.72 3.43 -9.45
C VAL A 22 -2.49 2.58 -8.20
N GLU A 23 -1.56 2.99 -7.35
CA GLU A 23 -1.27 2.37 -6.06
C GLU A 23 -1.43 3.44 -4.97
N THR A 24 -2.45 3.33 -4.12
CA THR A 24 -2.76 4.36 -3.12
C THR A 24 -2.47 3.92 -1.69
N HIS A 25 -1.93 2.73 -1.49
CA HIS A 25 -1.57 2.20 -0.18
C HIS A 25 -0.35 1.29 -0.27
N VAL A 26 0.82 1.91 -0.16
CA VAL A 26 2.10 1.24 -0.03
C VAL A 26 2.98 1.90 1.02
N HIS A 27 3.61 1.12 1.91
CA HIS A 27 4.51 1.66 2.92
C HIS A 27 5.94 1.67 2.43
N PHE A 28 6.66 2.78 2.65
CA PHE A 28 8.10 2.89 2.40
C PHE A 28 8.94 1.68 2.85
N PRO A 29 8.76 1.12 4.05
CA PRO A 29 9.56 0.00 4.56
C PRO A 29 9.22 -1.31 3.84
N GLY A 30 8.05 -1.39 3.23
CA GLY A 30 7.62 -2.49 2.37
C GLY A 30 8.10 -2.37 0.93
N LEU A 31 8.80 -1.30 0.54
CA LEU A 31 9.36 -1.12 -0.82
C LEU A 31 10.66 -1.89 -1.06
N PHE A 32 11.20 -2.46 0.01
CA PHE A 32 12.51 -3.08 0.04
C PHE A 32 12.44 -4.49 -0.57
N THR A 33 13.04 -4.69 -1.73
CA THR A 33 13.23 -6.05 -2.24
C THR A 33 14.28 -6.79 -1.40
N PRO A 34 14.24 -8.13 -1.32
CA PRO A 34 15.27 -8.91 -0.64
C PRO A 34 16.69 -8.54 -1.11
N GLU A 35 16.89 -8.38 -2.42
CA GLU A 35 18.19 -8.08 -3.03
C GLU A 35 18.71 -6.70 -2.66
N LEU A 36 17.84 -5.69 -2.72
CA LEU A 36 18.19 -4.32 -2.34
C LEU A 36 18.52 -4.26 -0.85
N THR A 37 17.73 -4.94 -0.03
CA THR A 37 17.92 -4.97 1.43
C THR A 37 19.22 -5.61 1.82
N LEU A 38 19.58 -6.74 1.21
CA LEU A 38 20.88 -7.37 1.44
C LEU A 38 22.01 -6.48 0.93
N SER A 39 21.86 -5.88 -0.25
CA SER A 39 22.87 -4.99 -0.85
C SER A 39 23.16 -3.76 0.04
N LEU A 40 22.12 -3.11 0.56
CA LEU A 40 22.24 -2.02 1.51
C LEU A 40 22.81 -2.49 2.85
N GLY A 41 22.42 -3.68 3.31
CA GLY A 41 23.00 -4.33 4.47
C GLY A 41 24.51 -4.54 4.36
N ILE A 42 24.99 -4.99 3.19
CA ILE A 42 26.42 -5.16 2.92
C ILE A 42 27.11 -3.80 2.82
N LYS A 43 26.55 -2.87 2.02
CA LYS A 43 27.08 -1.51 1.83
C LYS A 43 27.29 -0.79 3.16
N ASN A 44 26.32 -0.89 4.06
CA ASN A 44 26.33 -0.20 5.35
C ASN A 44 26.99 -1.02 6.48
N GLY A 45 27.58 -2.18 6.18
CA GLY A 45 28.39 -2.97 7.12
C GLY A 45 27.60 -3.87 8.08
N TRP A 46 26.29 -4.06 7.84
CA TRP A 46 25.40 -4.86 8.68
C TRP A 46 25.34 -6.35 8.30
N VAL A 47 25.73 -6.70 7.07
CA VAL A 47 25.80 -8.09 6.57
C VAL A 47 27.12 -8.33 5.84
N HIS A 48 27.79 -9.48 6.06
CA HIS A 48 29.07 -9.81 5.42
C HIS A 48 28.90 -10.94 4.37
N GLY A 49 29.43 -10.73 3.16
CA GLY A 49 29.06 -11.49 1.95
C GLY A 49 29.77 -12.82 1.67
N HIS A 50 30.57 -13.40 2.58
CA HIS A 50 31.34 -14.62 2.25
C HIS A 50 31.06 -15.86 3.11
N THR A 51 30.40 -15.76 4.27
CA THR A 51 30.22 -16.91 5.17
C THR A 51 28.91 -16.95 5.96
N GLY A 52 27.98 -16.00 5.78
CA GLY A 52 26.75 -15.98 6.57
C GLY A 52 26.93 -15.63 8.06
N GLU A 53 28.15 -15.29 8.51
CA GLU A 53 28.44 -14.87 9.88
C GLU A 53 28.73 -13.36 9.98
N VAL A 54 28.28 -12.74 11.08
CA VAL A 54 28.51 -11.33 11.44
C VAL A 54 29.65 -11.25 12.47
N LEU A 55 30.66 -10.38 12.26
CA LEU A 55 31.53 -9.95 13.36
C LEU A 55 30.88 -8.77 14.09
N ARG A 56 30.40 -9.10 15.29
CA ARG A 56 29.94 -8.28 16.41
C ARG A 56 28.41 -8.25 16.58
N PRO A 57 27.90 -8.80 17.70
CA PRO A 57 26.58 -8.43 18.16
C PRO A 57 26.68 -6.98 18.64
N PHE A 58 26.15 -6.02 17.89
CA PHE A 58 25.79 -4.75 18.53
C PHE A 58 24.35 -4.86 19.02
N ALA A 59 24.29 -5.19 20.31
CA ALA A 59 23.08 -5.23 21.09
C ALA A 59 22.61 -3.79 21.33
N HIS A 60 21.81 -3.24 20.42
CA HIS A 60 20.75 -2.40 20.96
C HIS A 60 19.88 -3.33 21.82
N PRO A 61 19.70 -3.09 23.13
CA PRO A 61 18.97 -4.01 24.01
C PRO A 61 17.51 -4.23 23.59
N LYS A 62 17.01 -3.43 22.63
CA LYS A 62 15.69 -3.57 22.00
C LYS A 62 15.70 -4.00 20.53
N ASN A 63 16.87 -4.23 19.90
CA ASN A 63 16.88 -4.85 18.57
C ASN A 63 16.49 -6.33 18.76
N PRO A 64 15.38 -6.81 18.19
CA PRO A 64 14.97 -8.18 18.44
C PRO A 64 15.86 -9.21 17.71
N TYR A 65 16.81 -8.79 16.86
CA TYR A 65 17.56 -9.67 15.96
C TYR A 65 19.07 -9.59 16.12
N LYS A 66 19.69 -10.77 16.13
CA LYS A 66 21.14 -10.95 16.28
C LYS A 66 21.82 -11.26 14.94
N HIS A 67 21.09 -11.73 13.92
CA HIS A 67 21.62 -12.19 12.64
C HIS A 67 20.74 -11.74 11.47
N TYR A 68 21.07 -10.61 10.83
CA TYR A 68 20.30 -10.10 9.68
C TYR A 68 20.42 -10.97 8.42
N SER A 69 21.45 -11.83 8.31
CA SER A 69 21.56 -12.81 7.23
C SER A 69 20.43 -13.84 7.24
N GLU A 70 19.86 -14.15 8.41
CA GLU A 70 18.74 -15.10 8.56
C GLU A 70 17.41 -14.57 8.03
N LEU A 71 17.35 -13.27 7.69
CA LEU A 71 16.18 -12.68 7.03
C LEU A 71 16.05 -13.15 5.58
N PHE A 72 17.10 -13.72 4.99
CA PHE A 72 17.14 -14.05 3.57
C PHE A 72 17.25 -15.56 3.36
N LEU A 73 16.49 -16.06 2.39
CA LEU A 73 16.63 -17.39 1.82
C LEU A 73 17.04 -17.23 0.35
N ALA A 74 18.02 -18.02 -0.09
CA ALA A 74 18.45 -18.06 -1.49
C ALA A 74 18.21 -19.45 -2.09
N GLY A 75 17.93 -19.50 -3.40
CA GLY A 75 17.68 -20.76 -4.08
C GLY A 75 16.32 -21.38 -3.75
N ALA A 76 15.96 -22.43 -4.50
CA ALA A 76 14.66 -23.10 -4.36
C ALA A 76 14.46 -23.67 -2.94
N ASP A 77 15.47 -24.30 -2.36
CA ASP A 77 15.44 -24.91 -1.02
C ASP A 77 15.75 -23.93 0.12
N GLY A 78 16.06 -22.67 -0.19
CA GLY A 78 16.41 -21.64 0.79
C GLY A 78 17.82 -21.77 1.36
N LYS A 79 18.69 -22.62 0.80
CA LYS A 79 20.06 -22.86 1.28
C LYS A 79 21.15 -22.38 0.31
N GLY A 80 20.77 -21.61 -0.71
CA GLY A 80 21.70 -21.01 -1.66
C GLY A 80 22.64 -20.00 -1.02
N ALA A 81 23.70 -19.64 -1.75
CA ALA A 81 24.58 -18.55 -1.33
C ALA A 81 23.88 -17.20 -1.51
N LEU A 82 23.85 -16.37 -0.46
CA LEU A 82 23.27 -15.03 -0.51
C LEU A 82 24.06 -14.07 -1.41
N VAL A 83 25.37 -14.31 -1.53
CA VAL A 83 26.29 -13.57 -2.40
C VAL A 83 27.07 -14.58 -3.23
N LYS A 84 27.13 -14.35 -4.54
CA LYS A 84 27.84 -15.19 -5.50
C LYS A 84 28.70 -14.29 -6.38
N ASP A 85 29.99 -14.62 -6.50
CA ASP A 85 30.95 -13.87 -7.31
C ASP A 85 31.01 -12.35 -6.97
N GLY A 86 30.84 -12.02 -5.68
CA GLY A 86 30.82 -10.63 -5.20
C GLY A 86 29.51 -9.87 -5.46
N MET A 87 28.49 -10.53 -6.03
CA MET A 87 27.17 -9.95 -6.28
C MET A 87 26.10 -10.60 -5.41
N VAL A 88 25.10 -9.82 -4.99
CA VAL A 88 23.91 -10.36 -4.31
C VAL A 88 23.16 -11.32 -5.25
N ALA A 89 22.72 -12.46 -4.71
CA ALA A 89 21.90 -13.41 -5.44
C ALA A 89 20.60 -12.75 -5.94
N LYS A 90 20.11 -13.15 -7.12
CA LYS A 90 18.93 -12.55 -7.76
C LYS A 90 17.61 -13.24 -7.42
N ASP A 91 17.70 -14.37 -6.73
CA ASP A 91 16.59 -15.25 -6.35
C ASP A 91 16.46 -15.29 -4.83
N LEU A 92 16.49 -14.10 -4.22
CA LEU A 92 16.32 -13.97 -2.78
C LEU A 92 14.84 -13.85 -2.43
N ARG A 93 14.48 -14.43 -1.28
CA ARG A 93 13.19 -14.21 -0.64
C ARG A 93 13.41 -13.93 0.84
N TYR A 94 12.50 -13.18 1.44
CA TYR A 94 12.50 -13.05 2.88
C TYR A 94 12.10 -14.36 3.55
N ASN A 95 12.75 -14.65 4.68
CA ASN A 95 12.39 -15.74 5.56
C ASN A 95 11.20 -15.29 6.43
N LEU A 96 9.99 -15.39 5.88
CA LEU A 96 8.74 -14.94 6.53
C LEU A 96 7.88 -16.07 7.09
N ASP A 97 8.42 -17.29 7.22
CA ASP A 97 7.68 -18.40 7.81
C ASP A 97 7.79 -18.36 9.35
N PRO A 98 6.70 -18.10 10.09
CA PRO A 98 6.75 -18.04 11.54
C PRO A 98 7.20 -19.37 12.17
N ARG A 99 7.06 -20.51 11.48
CA ARG A 99 7.55 -21.82 11.96
C ARG A 99 9.08 -21.89 12.03
N ASN A 100 9.78 -21.06 11.27
CA ASN A 100 11.24 -20.93 11.35
C ASN A 100 11.68 -20.14 12.59
N TYR A 101 10.74 -19.59 13.36
CA TYR A 101 11.02 -18.73 14.51
C TYR A 101 10.14 -19.10 15.72
N PRO A 102 10.53 -20.13 16.49
CA PRO A 102 9.71 -20.66 17.60
C PRO A 102 9.46 -19.65 18.74
N ASP A 103 10.25 -18.59 18.83
CA ASP A 103 10.10 -17.53 19.83
C ASP A 103 9.03 -16.48 19.48
N LEU A 104 8.51 -16.49 18.24
CA LEU A 104 7.48 -15.55 17.82
C LEU A 104 6.12 -15.96 18.38
N LYS A 105 5.38 -14.98 18.91
CA LYS A 105 4.07 -15.24 19.54
C LYS A 105 2.92 -15.02 18.56
N ILE A 106 3.10 -14.14 17.57
CA ILE A 106 2.12 -13.85 16.52
C ILE A 106 2.80 -13.69 15.17
N ALA A 107 2.11 -14.04 14.08
CA ALA A 107 2.63 -13.89 12.72
C ALA A 107 3.05 -12.45 12.41
N PHE A 108 2.36 -11.45 12.97
CA PHE A 108 2.74 -10.03 12.84
C PHE A 108 4.16 -9.72 13.37
N ASP A 109 4.71 -10.52 14.29
CA ASP A 109 6.08 -10.31 14.79
C ASP A 109 7.14 -10.54 13.68
N ILE A 110 6.80 -11.28 12.63
CA ILE A 110 7.68 -11.48 11.47
C ILE A 110 7.79 -10.24 10.59
N PHE A 111 6.79 -9.35 10.67
CA PHE A 111 6.81 -8.06 10.01
C PHE A 111 7.78 -7.12 10.71
N ASP A 112 7.70 -7.04 12.05
CA ASP A 112 8.63 -6.30 12.89
C ASP A 112 10.09 -6.79 12.70
N ARG A 113 10.29 -8.04 12.25
CA ARG A 113 11.60 -8.60 11.81
C ARG A 113 12.28 -7.78 10.73
N VAL A 114 11.64 -7.73 9.58
CA VAL A 114 12.20 -7.05 8.41
C VAL A 114 12.11 -5.55 8.60
N TYR A 115 11.02 -5.07 9.21
CA TYR A 115 10.87 -3.66 9.57
C TYR A 115 11.96 -3.18 10.52
N ALA A 116 12.44 -3.99 11.48
CA ALA A 116 13.53 -3.55 12.34
C ALA A 116 14.81 -3.26 11.56
N PHE A 117 15.05 -4.01 10.48
CA PHE A 117 16.19 -3.80 9.61
C PHE A 117 15.98 -2.66 8.61
N THR A 118 14.81 -2.55 7.98
CA THR A 118 14.52 -1.53 6.97
C THR A 118 14.18 -0.16 7.58
N HIS A 119 13.69 -0.14 8.83
CA HIS A 119 13.47 1.06 9.63
C HIS A 119 14.54 1.26 10.70
N SER A 120 15.76 1.50 10.24
CA SER A 120 16.88 1.95 11.07
C SER A 120 16.52 3.11 12.01
N HIS A 121 15.58 3.99 11.68
CA HIS A 121 15.15 5.07 12.57
C HIS A 121 14.46 4.59 13.87
N ARG A 122 13.89 3.37 13.91
CA ARG A 122 13.23 2.80 15.11
C ARG A 122 14.23 2.09 16.04
N PHE A 123 15.31 1.55 15.49
CA PHE A 123 16.28 0.73 16.23
C PHE A 123 17.75 1.22 16.14
N GLY A 124 17.99 2.33 15.46
CA GLY A 124 19.27 3.05 15.33
C GLY A 124 20.20 2.57 14.21
N GLU A 125 20.05 1.35 13.72
CA GLU A 125 20.98 0.68 12.79
C GLU A 125 20.20 -0.21 11.82
N GLY A 126 20.50 -0.17 10.51
CA GLY A 126 19.76 -0.97 9.52
C GLY A 126 20.10 -0.66 8.06
N ALA A 127 19.27 -1.12 7.13
CA ALA A 127 19.49 -1.00 5.69
C ALA A 127 19.59 0.45 5.21
N VAL A 128 18.79 1.37 5.77
CA VAL A 128 18.82 2.79 5.40
C VAL A 128 19.64 3.57 6.40
N MET A 129 20.82 4.05 6.05
CA MET A 129 21.65 4.85 6.96
C MET A 129 21.85 6.27 6.47
N GLN A 130 21.72 6.50 5.17
CA GLN A 130 22.03 7.78 4.52
C GLN A 130 20.94 8.17 3.52
N ALA A 131 20.96 9.44 3.11
CA ALA A 131 20.00 10.01 2.16
C ALA A 131 19.99 9.24 0.82
N GLU A 132 21.14 8.81 0.35
CA GLU A 132 21.33 8.04 -0.88
C GLU A 132 20.64 6.67 -0.82
N ASP A 133 20.52 6.07 0.37
CA ASP A 133 19.82 4.80 0.54
C ASP A 133 18.31 4.98 0.34
N VAL A 134 17.74 6.10 0.80
CA VAL A 134 16.34 6.46 0.53
C VAL A 134 16.12 6.61 -0.97
N ALA A 135 17.00 7.34 -1.66
CA ALA A 135 16.91 7.52 -3.11
C ALA A 135 17.00 6.18 -3.86
N ALA A 136 17.87 5.26 -3.44
CA ALA A 136 18.00 3.93 -4.05
C ALA A 136 16.73 3.07 -3.90
N VAL A 137 16.10 3.10 -2.72
CA VAL A 137 14.83 2.40 -2.46
C VAL A 137 13.71 2.98 -3.32
N MET A 138 13.57 4.31 -3.35
CA MET A 138 12.56 4.96 -4.17
C MET A 138 12.79 4.68 -5.66
N ALA A 139 14.04 4.72 -6.14
CA ALA A 139 14.34 4.41 -7.53
C ALA A 139 14.01 2.95 -7.90
N SER A 140 14.31 1.99 -7.02
CA SER A 140 13.94 0.59 -7.23
C SER A 140 12.42 0.42 -7.35
N TYR A 141 11.67 0.98 -6.39
CA TYR A 141 10.21 0.87 -6.38
C TYR A 141 9.54 1.58 -7.56
N LEU A 142 9.98 2.79 -7.89
CA LEU A 142 9.39 3.56 -8.98
C LEU A 142 9.75 2.98 -10.35
N GLY A 143 10.91 2.32 -10.48
CA GLY A 143 11.23 1.48 -11.63
C GLY A 143 10.21 0.36 -11.81
N GLN A 144 9.90 -0.37 -10.73
CA GLN A 144 8.86 -1.40 -10.74
C GLN A 144 7.47 -0.82 -11.05
N CYS A 145 7.15 0.38 -10.55
CA CYS A 145 5.89 1.05 -10.88
C CYS A 145 5.73 1.27 -12.39
N ARG A 146 6.80 1.70 -13.07
CA ARG A 146 6.79 1.89 -14.52
C ARG A 146 6.57 0.58 -15.26
N GLU A 147 7.28 -0.47 -14.87
CA GLU A 147 7.16 -1.81 -15.48
C GLU A 147 5.73 -2.36 -15.31
N GLN A 148 5.10 -2.08 -14.17
CA GLN A 148 3.74 -2.51 -13.85
C GLN A 148 2.65 -1.57 -14.39
N GLY A 149 3.01 -0.46 -15.05
CA GLY A 149 2.04 0.50 -15.58
C GLY A 149 1.27 1.29 -14.52
N LEU A 150 1.89 1.55 -13.38
CA LEU A 150 1.37 2.46 -12.35
C LEU A 150 1.68 3.91 -12.76
N ARG A 151 0.63 4.72 -12.97
CA ARG A 151 0.76 6.15 -13.31
C ARG A 151 0.77 7.07 -12.09
N HIS A 152 0.34 6.56 -10.95
CA HIS A 152 0.30 7.27 -9.70
C HIS A 152 0.55 6.31 -8.54
N THR A 153 1.40 6.73 -7.60
CA THR A 153 1.63 6.00 -6.35
C THR A 153 1.65 6.92 -5.12
N GLU A 154 1.10 6.45 -4.01
CA GLU A 154 1.06 7.15 -2.73
C GLU A 154 1.78 6.36 -1.65
N VAL A 155 2.95 6.85 -1.27
CA VAL A 155 3.82 6.16 -0.31
C VAL A 155 3.52 6.66 1.11
N GLN A 156 3.12 5.73 1.97
CA GLN A 156 3.07 5.94 3.42
C GLN A 156 4.51 6.00 3.96
N PHE A 157 4.92 7.18 4.39
CA PHE A 157 6.32 7.48 4.67
C PHE A 157 6.48 8.17 6.03
N ASN A 158 7.43 7.70 6.85
CA ASN A 158 7.72 8.37 8.11
C ASN A 158 8.84 9.42 7.93
N PHE A 159 8.47 10.70 7.79
CA PHE A 159 9.41 11.81 7.63
C PHE A 159 10.33 12.05 8.84
N THR A 160 10.03 11.49 10.02
CA THR A 160 10.97 11.54 11.15
C THR A 160 12.21 10.68 10.91
N MET A 161 12.21 9.81 9.88
CA MET A 161 13.40 9.13 9.40
C MET A 161 14.54 10.09 9.06
N ALA A 162 14.23 11.35 8.72
CA ALA A 162 15.21 12.40 8.50
C ALA A 162 16.22 12.54 9.65
N ASP A 163 15.79 12.38 10.90
CA ASP A 163 16.67 12.46 12.07
C ASP A 163 17.75 11.37 12.07
N HIS A 164 17.45 10.23 11.46
CA HIS A 164 18.38 9.13 11.32
C HIS A 164 19.30 9.32 10.11
N VAL A 165 18.73 9.52 8.92
CA VAL A 165 19.51 9.53 7.65
C VAL A 165 20.35 10.79 7.46
N PHE A 166 20.03 11.88 8.19
CA PHE A 166 20.81 13.12 8.22
C PHE A 166 21.52 13.37 9.56
N ARG A 167 21.62 12.36 10.45
CA ARG A 167 22.25 12.50 11.77
C ARG A 167 23.64 13.13 11.72
N ASP A 168 24.45 12.74 10.73
CA ASP A 168 25.86 13.13 10.59
C ASP A 168 26.08 14.25 9.54
N SER A 169 24.99 14.86 9.05
CA SER A 169 25.03 15.91 8.00
C SER A 169 25.42 17.31 8.50
N GLY A 170 25.55 17.50 9.82
CA GLY A 170 25.72 18.81 10.44
C GLY A 170 24.43 19.63 10.60
N LEU A 171 23.30 19.16 10.05
CA LEU A 171 21.98 19.75 10.28
C LEU A 171 21.54 19.52 11.74
N LYS A 172 21.33 20.63 12.46
CA LYS A 172 21.17 20.62 13.93
C LYS A 172 19.74 20.42 14.41
N THR A 173 18.73 20.77 13.61
CA THR A 173 17.31 20.69 14.00
C THR A 173 16.59 19.60 13.22
N PRO A 174 15.56 18.95 13.82
CA PRO A 174 14.69 18.02 13.09
C PRO A 174 14.06 18.65 11.85
N GLU A 175 13.62 19.91 11.96
CA GLU A 175 13.04 20.69 10.86
C GLU A 175 13.99 20.77 9.66
N ALA A 176 15.26 21.10 9.89
CA ALA A 176 16.23 21.23 8.81
C ALA A 176 16.52 19.89 8.13
N ARG A 177 16.56 18.80 8.90
CA ARG A 177 16.72 17.44 8.36
C ARG A 177 15.49 17.00 7.55
N GLN A 178 14.29 17.25 8.06
CA GLN A 178 13.03 16.95 7.39
C GLN A 178 12.91 17.71 6.06
N HIS A 179 13.33 18.98 6.05
CA HIS A 179 13.39 19.79 4.84
C HIS A 179 14.39 19.21 3.82
N ALA A 180 15.62 18.89 4.25
CA ALA A 180 16.63 18.27 3.38
C ALA A 180 16.19 16.91 2.81
N LEU A 181 15.47 16.11 3.60
CA LEU A 181 14.85 14.87 3.11
C LEU A 181 13.82 15.16 2.01
N CYS A 182 13.00 16.19 2.18
CA CYS A 182 12.02 16.57 1.17
C CYS A 182 12.67 17.15 -0.09
N GLU A 183 13.78 17.88 0.01
CA GLU A 183 14.55 18.32 -1.17
C GLU A 183 15.06 17.11 -1.99
N LEU A 184 15.56 16.07 -1.32
CA LEU A 184 15.92 14.82 -1.99
C LEU A 184 14.71 14.16 -2.66
N LEU A 185 13.58 14.06 -1.96
CA LEU A 185 12.37 13.46 -2.51
C LEU A 185 11.79 14.28 -3.67
N ALA A 186 11.95 15.61 -3.66
CA ALA A 186 11.54 16.48 -4.76
C ALA A 186 12.27 16.10 -6.06
N VAL A 187 13.59 15.86 -5.99
CA VAL A 187 14.37 15.38 -7.15
C VAL A 187 13.84 14.04 -7.67
N VAL A 188 13.47 13.12 -6.78
CA VAL A 188 12.88 11.83 -7.15
C VAL A 188 11.52 12.02 -7.82
N VAL A 189 10.64 12.84 -7.23
CA VAL A 189 9.31 13.16 -7.79
C VAL A 189 9.43 13.77 -9.18
N GLU A 190 10.32 14.75 -9.35
CA GLU A 190 10.56 15.41 -10.64
C GLU A 190 11.13 14.46 -11.69
N GLU A 191 12.03 13.55 -11.30
CA GLU A 191 12.59 12.57 -12.22
C GLU A 191 11.50 11.60 -12.72
N TYR A 192 10.70 11.03 -11.82
CA TYR A 192 9.71 10.04 -12.20
C TYR A 192 8.46 10.61 -12.87
N ALA A 193 8.15 11.89 -12.64
CA ALA A 193 7.14 12.60 -13.43
C ALA A 193 7.49 12.64 -14.93
N LYS A 194 8.77 12.66 -15.31
CA LYS A 194 9.21 12.58 -16.73
C LYS A 194 8.92 11.21 -17.36
N HIS A 195 8.68 10.21 -16.52
CA HIS A 195 8.38 8.84 -16.91
C HIS A 195 6.91 8.47 -16.66
N ASP A 196 6.02 9.48 -16.57
CA ASP A 196 4.58 9.35 -16.33
C ASP A 196 4.18 8.65 -15.02
N VAL A 197 5.06 8.62 -14.02
CA VAL A 197 4.76 8.13 -12.67
C VAL A 197 4.66 9.32 -11.72
N ASN A 198 3.44 9.63 -11.30
CA ASN A 198 3.19 10.63 -10.27
C ASN A 198 3.40 10.01 -8.89
N LEU A 199 3.99 10.77 -7.97
CA LEU A 199 4.34 10.32 -6.64
C LEU A 199 3.85 11.32 -5.60
N ALA A 200 3.16 10.81 -4.60
CA ALA A 200 2.75 11.55 -3.42
C ALA A 200 3.12 10.79 -2.14
N PHE A 201 3.21 11.50 -1.04
CA PHE A 201 3.60 10.96 0.26
C PHE A 201 2.60 11.36 1.34
N LEU A 202 2.17 10.38 2.13
CA LEU A 202 1.45 10.62 3.37
C LEU A 202 2.37 10.34 4.54
N HIS A 203 2.44 11.27 5.49
CA HIS A 203 3.22 11.05 6.69
C HIS A 203 2.57 9.95 7.54
N CYS A 204 3.17 8.76 7.55
CA CYS A 204 2.66 7.61 8.27
C CYS A 204 3.35 7.49 9.63
N PHE A 205 2.59 7.67 10.71
CA PHE A 205 3.08 7.50 12.08
C PHE A 205 2.50 6.25 12.74
N ASN A 206 3.26 5.67 13.67
CA ASN A 206 2.83 4.50 14.43
C ASN A 206 1.92 4.90 15.58
N LYS A 207 0.66 4.43 15.54
CA LYS A 207 -0.36 4.69 16.57
C LYS A 207 -0.36 3.67 17.72
N THR A 208 0.50 2.66 17.68
CA THR A 208 0.63 1.68 18.77
C THR A 208 1.05 2.39 20.05
N VAL A 209 0.29 2.21 21.13
CA VAL A 209 0.68 2.64 22.48
C VAL A 209 1.21 1.43 23.23
N ILE A 210 2.46 1.52 23.70
CA ILE A 210 3.08 0.45 24.50
C ILE A 210 3.15 0.95 25.94
N SER A 211 2.54 0.22 26.87
CA SER A 211 2.59 0.54 28.30
C SER A 211 4.03 0.70 28.78
N GLY A 212 4.31 1.78 29.53
CA GLY A 212 5.64 2.09 30.04
C GLY A 212 6.57 2.83 29.06
N ILE A 213 6.13 3.12 27.83
CA ILE A 213 6.81 4.04 26.91
C ILE A 213 6.05 5.37 26.93
N GLY A 214 6.70 6.41 27.48
CA GLY A 214 6.06 7.67 27.89
C GLY A 214 5.65 8.64 26.78
N ASP A 215 5.27 8.16 25.59
CA ASP A 215 4.84 9.05 24.49
C ASP A 215 3.31 9.04 24.33
N ASP A 216 2.67 10.17 24.68
CA ASP A 216 1.23 10.34 24.55
C ASP A 216 0.80 10.33 23.06
N LEU A 217 -0.25 9.58 22.76
CA LEU A 217 -0.71 9.40 21.39
C LEU A 217 -1.36 10.66 20.79
N GLU A 218 -2.03 11.48 21.61
CA GLU A 218 -2.60 12.74 21.14
C GLU A 218 -1.49 13.70 20.77
N GLU A 219 -0.48 13.84 21.63
CA GLU A 219 0.69 14.66 21.33
C GLU A 219 1.42 14.18 20.07
N ARG A 220 1.64 12.87 19.90
CA ARG A 220 2.20 12.30 18.67
C ARG A 220 1.41 12.69 17.43
N THR A 221 0.09 12.59 17.51
CA THR A 221 -0.79 12.86 16.36
C THR A 221 -0.80 14.35 16.02
N VAL A 222 -0.75 15.23 17.02
CA VAL A 222 -0.60 16.68 16.82
C VAL A 222 0.76 17.02 16.21
N ARG A 223 1.86 16.37 16.67
CA ARG A 223 3.19 16.55 16.06
C ARG A 223 3.24 16.09 14.61
N ALA A 224 2.60 14.96 14.30
CA ALA A 224 2.49 14.47 12.92
C ALA A 224 1.72 15.45 12.02
N ALA A 225 0.64 16.04 12.54
CA ALA A 225 -0.12 17.06 11.82
C ALA A 225 0.70 18.34 11.58
N ASP A 226 1.36 18.89 12.60
CA ASP A 226 2.23 20.07 12.46
C ASP A 226 3.34 19.82 11.41
N LEU A 227 3.98 18.65 11.47
CA LEU A 227 5.00 18.25 10.50
C LEU A 227 4.46 18.31 9.07
N VAL A 228 3.31 17.68 8.79
CA VAL A 228 2.74 17.66 7.44
C VAL A 228 2.32 19.05 6.97
N LEU A 229 1.69 19.84 7.83
CA LEU A 229 1.28 21.21 7.49
C LEU A 229 2.49 22.08 7.12
N ARG A 230 3.60 21.94 7.85
CA ARG A 230 4.84 22.65 7.54
C ARG A 230 5.45 22.19 6.22
N LEU A 231 5.58 20.88 6.02
CA LEU A 231 6.21 20.32 4.82
C LEU A 231 5.38 20.57 3.57
N ASN A 232 4.05 20.40 3.62
CA ASN A 232 3.17 20.59 2.47
C ASN A 232 3.27 22.00 1.86
N ARG A 233 3.50 23.04 2.69
CA ARG A 233 3.66 24.43 2.22
C ARG A 233 4.77 24.57 1.20
N ASP A 234 5.90 23.89 1.44
CA ASP A 234 7.10 24.01 0.63
C ASP A 234 7.21 22.84 -0.39
N PHE A 235 6.56 21.69 -0.09
CA PHE A 235 6.61 20.45 -0.85
C PHE A 235 5.20 19.87 -1.08
N PRO A 236 4.51 20.27 -2.17
CA PRO A 236 3.12 19.86 -2.43
C PRO A 236 2.89 18.36 -2.67
N PHE A 237 3.95 17.56 -2.83
CA PHE A 237 3.86 16.10 -2.90
C PHE A 237 3.71 15.45 -1.51
N VAL A 238 3.89 16.20 -0.42
CA VAL A 238 3.51 15.77 0.94
C VAL A 238 2.04 16.10 1.12
N VAL A 239 1.17 15.11 0.90
CA VAL A 239 -0.26 15.36 0.68
C VAL A 239 -1.13 15.18 1.92
N GLY A 240 -0.62 14.57 2.99
CA GLY A 240 -1.46 14.26 4.14
C GLY A 240 -0.81 13.44 5.24
N ILE A 241 -1.63 12.97 6.17
CA ILE A 241 -1.24 12.04 7.24
C ILE A 241 -1.85 10.66 7.05
N GLN A 242 -1.14 9.65 7.52
CA GLN A 242 -1.61 8.28 7.67
C GLN A 242 -1.31 7.79 9.09
N SER A 243 -2.13 6.90 9.64
CA SER A 243 -1.76 6.14 10.84
C SER A 243 -1.82 4.63 10.62
N ALA A 244 -0.78 3.93 11.09
CA ALA A 244 -0.65 2.47 11.03
C ALA A 244 -0.14 1.94 12.38
N GLY A 245 -0.22 0.62 12.59
CA GLY A 245 0.19 -0.04 13.83
C GLY A 245 -0.91 -0.89 14.44
N ASN A 246 -0.67 -1.42 15.63
CA ASN A 246 -1.57 -2.38 16.26
C ASN A 246 -2.90 -1.74 16.67
N GLU A 247 -3.99 -2.25 16.08
CA GLU A 247 -5.36 -1.74 16.29
C GLU A 247 -5.91 -1.94 17.70
N ASP A 248 -5.38 -2.90 18.45
CA ASP A 248 -5.82 -3.24 19.81
C ASP A 248 -5.20 -2.32 20.89
N MET A 249 -4.23 -1.49 20.52
CA MET A 249 -3.35 -0.79 21.48
C MET A 249 -3.56 0.72 21.49
N TYR A 250 -4.74 1.23 21.14
CA TYR A 250 -5.03 2.66 21.20
C TYR A 250 -6.52 3.02 21.30
N ASP A 251 -6.78 4.24 21.77
CA ASP A 251 -8.09 4.90 21.73
C ASP A 251 -8.14 5.85 20.52
N VAL A 252 -9.17 5.69 19.68
CA VAL A 252 -9.30 6.42 18.41
C VAL A 252 -9.40 7.93 18.65
N GLU A 253 -10.04 8.34 19.75
CA GLU A 253 -10.23 9.73 20.16
C GLU A 253 -8.91 10.49 20.30
N LYS A 254 -7.82 9.82 20.70
CA LYS A 254 -6.50 10.44 20.80
C LYS A 254 -5.94 10.86 19.44
N LEU A 255 -6.39 10.26 18.35
CA LEU A 255 -5.96 10.68 17.01
C LEU A 255 -6.71 11.94 16.55
N LYS A 256 -7.91 12.21 17.08
CA LYS A 256 -8.86 13.18 16.53
C LYS A 256 -8.25 14.55 16.28
N ARG A 257 -7.54 15.11 17.27
CA ARG A 257 -7.05 16.49 17.21
C ARG A 257 -6.10 16.74 16.04
N GLY A 258 -5.12 15.86 15.81
CA GLY A 258 -4.20 16.01 14.68
C GLY A 258 -4.90 15.77 13.32
N TYR A 259 -5.85 14.83 13.26
CA TYR A 259 -6.65 14.61 12.05
C TYR A 259 -7.55 15.81 11.73
N ASP A 260 -8.15 16.44 12.74
CA ASP A 260 -8.91 17.69 12.57
C ASP A 260 -8.03 18.81 12.00
N MET A 261 -6.78 18.93 12.44
CA MET A 261 -5.83 19.93 11.92
C MET A 261 -5.53 19.72 10.43
N VAL A 262 -5.24 18.48 10.02
CA VAL A 262 -4.91 18.15 8.62
C VAL A 262 -6.13 18.34 7.72
N ARG A 263 -7.31 17.88 8.17
CA ARG A 263 -8.56 18.07 7.45
C ARG A 263 -8.94 19.54 7.30
N ALA A 264 -8.76 20.35 8.34
CA ALA A 264 -9.00 21.79 8.27
C ALA A 264 -8.10 22.52 7.26
N ALA A 265 -6.93 21.95 6.94
CA ALA A 265 -6.04 22.45 5.89
C ALA A 265 -6.38 21.91 4.48
N GLY A 266 -7.40 21.07 4.35
CA GLY A 266 -7.79 20.45 3.07
C GLY A 266 -6.79 19.42 2.57
N LEU A 267 -5.98 18.84 3.46
CA LEU A 267 -5.01 17.80 3.16
C LEU A 267 -5.62 16.41 3.39
N GLU A 268 -4.99 15.40 2.78
CA GLU A 268 -5.45 14.03 2.86
C GLU A 268 -5.27 13.46 4.27
N SER A 269 -6.21 12.61 4.67
CA SER A 269 -6.14 11.88 5.93
C SER A 269 -6.55 10.43 5.73
N GLY A 270 -5.68 9.51 6.13
CA GLY A 270 -5.96 8.08 6.05
C GLY A 270 -5.53 7.34 7.32
N ALA A 271 -6.09 6.15 7.53
CA ALA A 271 -5.73 5.32 8.67
C ALA A 271 -5.96 3.84 8.35
N HIS A 272 -5.21 2.97 9.02
CA HIS A 272 -5.53 1.54 9.07
C HIS A 272 -6.69 1.32 10.04
N ALA A 273 -7.74 0.65 9.60
CA ALA A 273 -8.80 0.18 10.47
C ALA A 273 -9.40 -1.09 9.89
N GLY A 274 -9.94 -1.98 10.72
CA GLY A 274 -10.63 -3.15 10.19
C GLY A 274 -9.70 -4.25 9.70
N GLU A 275 -8.41 -4.23 10.05
CA GLU A 275 -7.48 -5.33 9.83
C GLU A 275 -7.36 -6.20 11.10
N GLY A 276 -7.07 -5.56 12.24
CA GLY A 276 -6.90 -6.19 13.54
C GLY A 276 -8.17 -6.18 14.40
N ARG A 277 -9.04 -5.17 14.23
CA ARG A 277 -10.33 -5.03 14.93
C ARG A 277 -11.52 -5.07 13.96
N GLY A 278 -12.71 -5.39 14.49
CA GLY A 278 -13.91 -5.65 13.68
C GLY A 278 -14.73 -4.40 13.34
N GLY A 279 -15.91 -4.60 12.74
CA GLY A 279 -16.84 -3.55 12.33
C GLY A 279 -17.07 -2.39 13.32
N PRO A 280 -17.25 -2.63 14.64
CA PRO A 280 -17.38 -1.54 15.62
C PRO A 280 -16.20 -0.56 15.65
N HIS A 281 -14.98 -1.05 15.44
CA HIS A 281 -13.78 -0.20 15.36
C HIS A 281 -13.74 0.58 14.05
N VAL A 282 -14.11 -0.04 12.93
CA VAL A 282 -14.23 0.66 11.63
C VAL A 282 -15.20 1.84 11.74
N MET A 283 -16.40 1.63 12.30
CA MET A 283 -17.36 2.72 12.51
C MET A 283 -16.79 3.82 13.38
N LYS A 284 -16.12 3.46 14.48
CA LYS A 284 -15.53 4.43 15.39
C LYS A 284 -14.46 5.28 14.72
N VAL A 285 -13.63 4.68 13.88
CA VAL A 285 -12.61 5.38 13.08
C VAL A 285 -13.25 6.35 12.09
N LEU A 286 -14.27 5.92 11.34
CA LEU A 286 -14.97 6.78 10.38
C LEU A 286 -15.62 7.99 11.05
N ASP A 287 -16.36 7.76 12.14
CA ASP A 287 -17.04 8.80 12.93
C ASP A 287 -16.05 9.81 13.53
N THR A 288 -14.95 9.31 14.09
CA THR A 288 -14.01 10.16 14.84
C THR A 288 -13.09 10.96 13.91
N LEU A 289 -12.58 10.36 12.83
CA LEU A 289 -11.46 10.92 12.06
C LEU A 289 -11.90 11.58 10.75
N GLN A 290 -13.06 11.20 10.18
CA GLN A 290 -13.56 11.75 8.90
C GLN A 290 -12.50 11.68 7.78
N LEU A 291 -12.01 10.47 7.54
CA LEU A 291 -10.90 10.19 6.64
C LEU A 291 -11.25 10.44 5.18
N SER A 292 -10.22 10.64 4.35
CA SER A 292 -10.30 10.58 2.88
C SER A 292 -10.24 9.16 2.35
N ASN A 293 -9.42 8.29 2.97
CA ASN A 293 -9.26 6.89 2.60
C ASN A 293 -9.07 6.00 3.83
N LEU A 294 -9.34 4.70 3.66
CA LEU A 294 -9.22 3.71 4.74
C LEU A 294 -8.40 2.50 4.29
N GLY A 295 -7.28 2.30 4.97
CA GLY A 295 -6.43 1.12 4.81
C GLY A 295 -7.12 -0.13 5.36
N HIS A 296 -7.17 -1.18 4.55
CA HIS A 296 -7.90 -2.42 4.80
C HIS A 296 -9.41 -2.17 4.92
N GLY A 297 -9.98 -2.22 6.12
CA GLY A 297 -11.43 -2.05 6.35
C GLY A 297 -12.27 -3.29 6.03
N PHE A 298 -11.66 -4.42 5.65
CA PHE A 298 -12.40 -5.60 5.21
C PHE A 298 -13.28 -6.22 6.30
N ARG A 299 -12.94 -6.02 7.58
CA ARG A 299 -13.76 -6.49 8.71
C ARG A 299 -14.98 -5.63 9.01
N ALA A 300 -15.25 -4.58 8.21
CA ALA A 300 -16.56 -3.94 8.19
C ALA A 300 -17.68 -4.94 7.88
N ILE A 301 -17.39 -5.98 7.09
CA ILE A 301 -18.36 -7.03 6.74
C ILE A 301 -18.92 -7.80 7.93
N GLU A 302 -18.26 -7.74 9.10
CA GLU A 302 -18.74 -8.39 10.32
C GLU A 302 -19.98 -7.71 10.90
N LEU A 303 -20.35 -6.50 10.46
CA LEU A 303 -21.43 -5.72 11.04
C LEU A 303 -22.15 -4.88 9.96
N ASP A 304 -23.45 -5.08 9.79
CA ASP A 304 -24.24 -4.40 8.76
C ASP A 304 -24.20 -2.87 8.91
N GLU A 305 -24.22 -2.36 10.14
CA GLU A 305 -24.09 -0.93 10.44
C GLU A 305 -22.72 -0.39 10.02
N ALA A 306 -21.66 -1.19 10.10
CA ALA A 306 -20.34 -0.79 9.64
C ALA A 306 -20.27 -0.72 8.10
N ILE A 307 -20.91 -1.66 7.41
CA ILE A 307 -21.06 -1.61 5.95
C ILE A 307 -21.84 -0.36 5.54
N ALA A 308 -22.96 -0.07 6.22
CA ALA A 308 -23.75 1.14 5.98
C ALA A 308 -22.91 2.41 6.18
N ALA A 309 -22.18 2.52 7.30
CA ALA A 309 -21.32 3.66 7.59
C ALA A 309 -20.22 3.87 6.52
N VAL A 310 -19.57 2.79 6.06
CA VAL A 310 -18.58 2.85 4.96
C VAL A 310 -19.21 3.41 3.69
N ARG A 311 -20.42 2.96 3.34
CA ARG A 311 -21.13 3.40 2.12
C ARG A 311 -21.61 4.84 2.24
N GLU A 312 -22.17 5.22 3.38
CA GLU A 312 -22.66 6.58 3.66
C GLU A 312 -21.52 7.60 3.64
N ALA A 313 -20.35 7.25 4.18
CA ALA A 313 -19.15 8.06 4.07
C ALA A 313 -18.58 8.13 2.63
N GLY A 314 -19.09 7.31 1.71
CA GLY A 314 -18.55 7.16 0.36
C GLY A 314 -17.12 6.61 0.34
N MET A 315 -16.69 5.98 1.43
CA MET A 315 -15.32 5.60 1.70
C MET A 315 -14.83 4.54 0.72
N VAL A 316 -13.61 4.73 0.21
CA VAL A 316 -12.91 3.70 -0.57
C VAL A 316 -12.00 2.91 0.37
N LEU A 317 -12.15 1.60 0.36
CA LEU A 317 -11.33 0.69 1.13
C LEU A 317 -10.10 0.27 0.29
N HIS A 318 -8.90 0.57 0.77
CA HIS A 318 -7.65 0.10 0.18
C HIS A 318 -7.37 -1.33 0.66
N GLN A 319 -7.64 -2.32 -0.17
CA GLN A 319 -7.64 -3.73 0.21
C GLN A 319 -6.37 -4.42 -0.29
N CYS A 320 -5.76 -5.24 0.56
CA CYS A 320 -4.47 -5.88 0.31
C CYS A 320 -4.53 -7.42 0.51
N PRO A 321 -5.35 -8.15 -0.27
CA PRO A 321 -5.61 -9.58 -0.04
C PRO A 321 -4.38 -10.49 0.07
N ILE A 322 -3.31 -10.29 -0.71
CA ILE A 322 -2.09 -11.13 -0.57
C ILE A 322 -1.45 -10.93 0.79
N VAL A 323 -1.29 -9.67 1.23
CA VAL A 323 -0.71 -9.36 2.55
C VAL A 323 -1.61 -9.88 3.66
N ASN A 324 -2.92 -9.66 3.57
CA ASN A 324 -3.86 -10.15 4.59
C ASN A 324 -3.87 -11.68 4.69
N ARG A 325 -3.71 -12.38 3.56
CA ARG A 325 -3.50 -13.84 3.55
C ARG A 325 -2.17 -14.22 4.22
N ALA A 326 -1.07 -13.57 3.83
CA ALA A 326 0.27 -13.87 4.33
C ALA A 326 0.41 -13.62 5.84
N LEU A 327 -0.32 -12.64 6.37
CA LEU A 327 -0.38 -12.31 7.80
C LEU A 327 -1.41 -13.14 8.58
N GLU A 328 -2.04 -14.14 7.95
CA GLU A 328 -3.08 -14.98 8.55
C GLU A 328 -4.23 -14.15 9.17
N SER A 329 -4.60 -13.06 8.51
CA SER A 329 -5.68 -12.18 8.95
C SER A 329 -6.96 -12.98 9.20
N LYS A 330 -7.68 -12.60 10.26
CA LYS A 330 -8.85 -13.34 10.75
C LYS A 330 -10.13 -12.54 10.54
N LEU A 331 -11.19 -13.25 10.19
CA LEU A 331 -12.55 -12.73 10.13
C LEU A 331 -13.45 -13.52 11.09
N LYS A 332 -14.41 -12.86 11.73
CA LYS A 332 -15.40 -13.52 12.59
C LYS A 332 -16.57 -14.06 11.79
N TYR A 333 -16.97 -15.30 12.06
CA TYR A 333 -18.11 -15.95 11.42
C TYR A 333 -19.11 -16.44 12.46
N ASP A 334 -20.39 -16.17 12.22
CA ASP A 334 -21.47 -16.78 12.98
C ASP A 334 -21.48 -18.30 12.76
N SER A 335 -21.59 -19.07 13.85
CA SER A 335 -21.44 -20.52 13.82
C SER A 335 -22.63 -21.23 13.16
N GLN A 336 -23.80 -20.60 13.17
CA GLN A 336 -25.03 -21.19 12.62
C GLN A 336 -25.18 -20.89 11.12
N SER A 337 -25.03 -19.63 10.73
CA SER A 337 -25.20 -19.19 9.34
C SER A 337 -23.93 -19.36 8.50
N GLY A 338 -22.76 -19.45 9.13
CA GLY A 338 -21.47 -19.47 8.45
C GLY A 338 -21.10 -18.15 7.78
N LYS A 339 -21.84 -17.06 8.04
CA LYS A 339 -21.60 -15.73 7.47
C LYS A 339 -20.75 -14.86 8.39
N PRO A 340 -20.06 -13.84 7.87
CA PRO A 340 -19.35 -12.89 8.71
C PRO A 340 -20.28 -12.23 9.75
N HIS A 341 -19.85 -12.16 11.01
CA HIS A 341 -20.64 -11.55 12.08
C HIS A 341 -19.78 -11.11 13.28
N ALA A 342 -20.07 -9.95 13.87
CA ALA A 342 -19.24 -9.30 14.89
C ALA A 342 -19.12 -10.11 16.20
N GLU A 343 -20.13 -10.94 16.49
CA GLU A 343 -20.17 -11.85 17.65
C GLU A 343 -19.68 -13.27 17.31
N GLY A 344 -19.27 -13.51 16.07
CA GLY A 344 -18.83 -14.80 15.59
C GLY A 344 -17.44 -15.23 16.06
N GLU A 345 -17.07 -16.44 15.67
CA GLU A 345 -15.77 -17.04 15.95
C GLU A 345 -14.72 -16.57 14.92
N LYS A 346 -13.53 -16.18 15.39
CA LYS A 346 -12.43 -15.79 14.51
C LYS A 346 -11.89 -17.00 13.74
N ARG A 347 -11.85 -16.89 12.41
CA ARG A 347 -11.26 -17.88 11.48
C ARG A 347 -10.26 -17.19 10.57
N ASN A 348 -9.17 -17.86 10.24
CA ASN A 348 -8.20 -17.36 9.26
C ASN A 348 -8.87 -17.29 7.88
N ILE A 349 -8.65 -16.21 7.14
CA ILE A 349 -9.09 -16.05 5.75
C ILE A 349 -8.45 -17.15 4.87
N GLY A 350 -7.18 -17.46 5.12
CA GLY A 350 -6.44 -18.59 4.54
C GLY A 350 -6.04 -18.41 3.07
N GLU A 351 -6.94 -17.92 2.23
CA GLU A 351 -6.72 -17.74 0.78
C GLU A 351 -7.36 -16.45 0.26
N VAL A 352 -6.79 -15.87 -0.82
CA VAL A 352 -7.27 -14.58 -1.36
C VAL A 352 -8.73 -14.63 -1.83
N TYR A 353 -9.21 -15.80 -2.30
CA TYR A 353 -10.59 -15.96 -2.73
C TYR A 353 -11.60 -16.05 -1.57
N ASN A 354 -11.13 -16.22 -0.33
CA ASN A 354 -11.95 -16.11 0.89
C ASN A 354 -11.92 -14.68 1.46
N HIS A 355 -11.14 -13.78 0.88
CA HIS A 355 -11.04 -12.41 1.35
C HIS A 355 -12.39 -11.68 1.17
N PRO A 356 -12.86 -10.88 2.15
CA PRO A 356 -14.13 -10.15 2.04
C PRO A 356 -14.23 -9.15 0.89
N PHE A 357 -13.10 -8.87 0.22
CA PHE A 357 -13.01 -8.00 -0.96
C PHE A 357 -14.17 -8.22 -1.94
N PHE A 358 -14.40 -9.49 -2.32
CA PHE A 358 -15.39 -9.82 -3.34
C PHE A 358 -16.82 -9.57 -2.87
N GLU A 359 -17.13 -9.90 -1.63
CA GLU A 359 -18.48 -9.73 -1.06
C GLU A 359 -18.77 -8.26 -0.79
N LEU A 360 -17.80 -7.51 -0.27
CA LEU A 360 -17.89 -6.05 -0.10
C LEU A 360 -18.19 -5.35 -1.43
N LEU A 361 -17.46 -5.70 -2.49
CA LEU A 361 -17.68 -5.15 -3.82
C LEU A 361 -19.04 -5.56 -4.40
N ARG A 362 -19.32 -6.87 -4.45
CA ARG A 362 -20.44 -7.43 -5.24
C ARG A 362 -21.77 -7.38 -4.51
N SER A 363 -21.79 -7.73 -3.22
CA SER A 363 -23.02 -7.89 -2.44
C SER A 363 -23.41 -6.60 -1.71
N HIS A 364 -22.42 -5.78 -1.34
CA HIS A 364 -22.64 -4.59 -0.54
C HIS A 364 -22.42 -3.28 -1.30
N GLY A 365 -21.87 -3.32 -2.52
CA GLY A 365 -21.59 -2.11 -3.30
C GLY A 365 -20.60 -1.16 -2.61
N VAL A 366 -19.74 -1.70 -1.76
CA VAL A 366 -18.65 -0.95 -1.13
C VAL A 366 -17.57 -0.70 -2.18
N ARG A 367 -17.05 0.53 -2.22
CA ARG A 367 -15.95 0.88 -3.11
C ARG A 367 -14.66 0.31 -2.55
N VAL A 368 -14.04 -0.57 -3.31
CA VAL A 368 -12.75 -1.17 -2.95
C VAL A 368 -11.71 -0.84 -4.03
N ASN A 369 -10.48 -0.60 -3.58
CA ASN A 369 -9.29 -0.48 -4.42
C ASN A 369 -8.33 -1.64 -4.10
N ILE A 370 -7.58 -2.10 -5.10
CA ILE A 370 -6.52 -3.09 -4.95
C ILE A 370 -5.22 -2.35 -4.60
N CYS A 371 -4.53 -2.79 -3.55
CA CYS A 371 -3.26 -2.24 -3.10
C CYS A 371 -2.30 -3.36 -2.67
N SER A 372 -1.00 -3.10 -2.78
CA SER A 372 0.06 -4.05 -2.45
C SER A 372 0.53 -3.97 -1.00
N ASP A 373 0.38 -2.81 -0.34
CA ASP A 373 0.79 -2.52 1.05
C ASP A 373 2.31 -2.65 1.28
N ASN A 374 2.85 -3.84 1.12
CA ASN A 374 4.25 -4.19 1.36
C ASN A 374 4.84 -5.03 0.21
N PRO A 375 5.02 -4.44 -0.99
CA PRO A 375 5.30 -5.19 -2.22
C PRO A 375 6.61 -5.97 -2.21
N GLY A 376 7.63 -5.48 -1.51
CA GLY A 376 8.91 -6.18 -1.36
C GLY A 376 8.85 -7.42 -0.46
N PHE A 377 7.80 -7.55 0.39
CA PHE A 377 7.67 -8.65 1.35
C PHE A 377 6.75 -9.76 0.87
N PHE A 378 5.58 -9.38 0.34
CA PHE A 378 4.50 -10.34 0.12
C PHE A 378 4.06 -10.46 -1.34
N GLY A 379 4.34 -9.46 -2.16
CA GLY A 379 4.01 -9.45 -3.58
C GLY A 379 3.73 -8.05 -4.11
N SER A 380 4.22 -7.79 -5.31
CA SER A 380 4.00 -6.56 -6.08
C SER A 380 2.52 -6.29 -6.37
N TYR A 381 2.20 -5.06 -6.80
CA TYR A 381 0.85 -4.69 -7.25
C TYR A 381 0.36 -5.59 -8.40
N GLU A 382 1.23 -5.89 -9.36
CA GLU A 382 0.89 -6.83 -10.44
C GLU A 382 0.56 -8.23 -9.91
N GLU A 383 1.31 -8.73 -8.93
CA GLU A 383 1.02 -10.04 -8.32
C GLU A 383 -0.33 -10.05 -7.61
N GLU A 384 -0.69 -8.96 -6.92
CA GLU A 384 -2.02 -8.76 -6.31
C GLU A 384 -3.12 -8.80 -7.38
N VAL A 385 -2.99 -8.03 -8.46
CA VAL A 385 -3.96 -8.03 -9.58
C VAL A 385 -4.07 -9.42 -10.22
N ARG A 386 -2.95 -10.10 -10.45
CA ARG A 386 -2.93 -11.47 -11.00
C ARG A 386 -3.58 -12.47 -10.07
N ALA A 387 -3.40 -12.34 -8.75
CA ALA A 387 -4.04 -13.21 -7.78
C ALA A 387 -5.56 -13.00 -7.79
N MET A 388 -6.00 -11.75 -7.73
CA MET A 388 -7.41 -11.38 -7.66
C MET A 388 -8.19 -11.71 -8.94
N THR A 389 -7.53 -11.66 -10.10
CA THR A 389 -8.11 -12.05 -11.41
C THR A 389 -8.02 -13.56 -11.69
N GLY A 390 -7.51 -14.34 -10.73
CA GLY A 390 -7.40 -15.81 -10.85
C GLY A 390 -6.31 -16.28 -11.81
N MET A 391 -5.35 -15.42 -12.14
CA MET A 391 -4.22 -15.71 -13.03
C MET A 391 -3.10 -16.50 -12.34
N SER A 392 -2.76 -16.11 -11.10
CA SER A 392 -1.76 -16.79 -10.28
C SER A 392 -2.36 -17.68 -9.19
N VAL A 393 -3.64 -17.51 -8.86
CA VAL A 393 -4.37 -18.32 -7.87
C VAL A 393 -5.56 -18.99 -8.54
N ALA A 394 -5.74 -20.28 -8.29
CA ALA A 394 -6.84 -21.04 -8.86
C ALA A 394 -8.09 -20.97 -7.96
N PHE A 395 -9.18 -20.41 -8.48
CA PHE A 395 -10.39 -20.16 -7.69
C PHE A 395 -11.26 -21.42 -7.60
N PRO A 396 -11.96 -21.66 -6.47
CA PRO A 396 -12.96 -22.72 -6.39
C PRO A 396 -14.14 -22.39 -7.32
N LYS A 397 -14.87 -23.42 -7.80
CA LYS A 397 -15.92 -23.24 -8.82
C LYS A 397 -17.05 -22.28 -8.41
N HIS A 398 -17.25 -22.05 -7.11
CA HIS A 398 -18.33 -21.22 -6.57
C HIS A 398 -17.90 -19.76 -6.31
N VAL A 399 -16.60 -19.43 -6.38
CA VAL A 399 -16.11 -18.06 -6.28
C VAL A 399 -15.58 -17.65 -7.64
N LYS A 400 -16.13 -16.56 -8.20
CA LYS A 400 -15.63 -16.00 -9.45
C LYS A 400 -14.43 -15.10 -9.14
N PRO A 401 -13.31 -15.21 -9.88
CA PRO A 401 -12.25 -14.20 -9.82
C PRO A 401 -12.77 -12.84 -10.28
N LEU A 402 -11.96 -11.82 -10.11
CA LEU A 402 -12.26 -10.47 -10.53
C LEU A 402 -12.39 -10.40 -12.06
N SER A 403 -13.52 -9.86 -12.53
CA SER A 403 -13.77 -9.62 -13.96
C SER A 403 -13.01 -8.38 -14.46
N PHE A 404 -12.97 -8.17 -15.77
CA PHE A 404 -12.36 -6.96 -16.34
C PHE A 404 -13.08 -5.69 -15.88
N GLU A 405 -14.41 -5.74 -15.89
CA GLU A 405 -15.29 -4.68 -15.45
C GLU A 405 -14.99 -4.27 -14.00
N GLU A 406 -14.88 -5.28 -13.12
CA GLU A 406 -14.52 -5.07 -11.72
C GLU A 406 -13.08 -4.54 -11.58
N LEU A 407 -12.13 -4.95 -12.43
CA LEU A 407 -10.76 -4.40 -12.40
C LEU A 407 -10.78 -2.91 -12.71
N VAL A 408 -11.50 -2.52 -13.76
CA VAL A 408 -11.67 -1.12 -14.12
C VAL A 408 -12.36 -0.32 -13.01
N ILE A 409 -13.43 -0.86 -12.41
CA ILE A 409 -14.13 -0.22 -11.29
C ILE A 409 -13.18 0.00 -10.10
N THR A 410 -12.41 -1.02 -9.73
CA THR A 410 -11.47 -0.92 -8.59
C THR A 410 -10.34 0.07 -8.86
N THR A 411 -9.82 0.11 -10.10
CA THR A 411 -8.85 1.14 -10.51
C THR A 411 -9.47 2.54 -10.44
N LEU A 412 -10.70 2.74 -10.91
CA LEU A 412 -11.41 4.03 -10.82
C LEU A 412 -11.68 4.44 -9.37
N ASN A 413 -11.99 3.48 -8.48
CA ASN A 413 -12.10 3.72 -7.05
C ASN A 413 -10.76 4.21 -6.47
N GLY A 414 -9.64 3.58 -6.84
CA GLY A 414 -8.30 4.03 -6.45
C GLY A 414 -7.99 5.46 -6.92
N VAL A 415 -8.31 5.78 -8.18
CA VAL A 415 -8.13 7.14 -8.72
C VAL A 415 -9.03 8.15 -8.00
N MET A 416 -10.25 7.75 -7.63
CA MET A 416 -11.15 8.61 -6.88
C MET A 416 -10.61 8.92 -5.48
N ALA A 417 -10.05 7.91 -4.81
CA ALA A 417 -9.50 7.98 -3.45
C ALA A 417 -8.11 8.61 -3.35
N SER A 418 -7.39 8.74 -4.47
CA SER A 418 -6.04 9.28 -4.49
C SER A 418 -6.00 10.78 -4.17
N ALA A 419 -4.84 11.26 -3.74
CA ALA A 419 -4.46 12.66 -3.58
C ALA A 419 -4.20 13.38 -4.92
N MET A 420 -4.43 12.73 -6.06
CA MET A 420 -4.28 13.37 -7.37
C MET A 420 -5.16 14.62 -7.47
N LYS A 421 -4.67 15.65 -8.16
CA LYS A 421 -5.51 16.81 -8.47
C LYS A 421 -6.69 16.37 -9.33
N GLU A 422 -7.85 17.02 -9.15
CA GLU A 422 -9.09 16.64 -9.85
C GLU A 422 -8.90 16.54 -11.36
N LYS A 423 -8.20 17.50 -11.99
CA LYS A 423 -7.89 17.45 -13.43
C LYS A 423 -7.13 16.18 -13.86
N ASP A 424 -6.27 15.66 -12.99
CA ASP A 424 -5.44 14.48 -13.26
C ASP A 424 -6.27 13.22 -13.06
N LYS A 425 -7.17 13.20 -12.06
CA LYS A 425 -8.17 12.14 -11.88
C LYS A 425 -9.10 12.03 -13.10
N LEU A 426 -9.63 13.16 -13.58
CA LEU A 426 -10.51 13.21 -14.75
C LEU A 426 -9.78 12.79 -16.04
N ARG A 427 -8.52 13.20 -16.22
CA ARG A 427 -7.69 12.73 -17.34
C ARG A 427 -7.50 11.22 -17.29
N PHE A 428 -7.11 10.67 -16.14
CA PHE A 428 -6.94 9.22 -15.97
C PHE A 428 -8.23 8.46 -16.30
N ALA A 429 -9.36 8.89 -15.73
CA ALA A 429 -10.66 8.25 -15.97
C ALA A 429 -11.06 8.28 -17.46
N ASN A 430 -10.76 9.39 -18.15
CA ASN A 430 -10.99 9.51 -19.59
C ASN A 430 -10.11 8.57 -20.42
N ASP A 431 -8.83 8.44 -20.08
CA ASP A 431 -7.91 7.54 -20.78
C ASP A 431 -8.30 6.08 -20.57
N LEU A 432 -8.66 5.71 -19.33
CA LEU A 432 -9.16 4.37 -19.00
C LEU A 432 -10.46 4.06 -19.75
N ASN A 433 -11.43 4.99 -19.79
CA ASN A 433 -12.66 4.80 -20.55
C ASN A 433 -12.40 4.64 -22.06
N LYS A 434 -11.50 5.43 -22.66
CA LYS A 434 -11.11 5.27 -24.07
C LYS A 434 -10.49 3.90 -24.33
N PHE A 435 -9.62 3.45 -23.43
CA PHE A 435 -9.01 2.12 -23.52
C PHE A 435 -10.07 1.02 -23.48
N VAL A 436 -11.00 1.08 -22.53
CA VAL A 436 -12.06 0.08 -22.40
C VAL A 436 -12.93 0.01 -23.66
N VAL A 437 -13.39 1.16 -24.17
CA VAL A 437 -14.21 1.21 -25.40
C VAL A 437 -13.47 0.55 -26.57
N ALA A 438 -12.21 0.92 -26.78
CA ALA A 438 -11.38 0.33 -27.83
C ALA A 438 -11.17 -1.19 -27.61
N TRP A 439 -11.00 -1.63 -26.36
CA TRP A 439 -10.84 -3.04 -26.03
C TRP A 439 -12.11 -3.84 -26.32
N GLN A 440 -13.28 -3.33 -25.94
CA GLN A 440 -14.57 -3.98 -26.21
C GLN A 440 -14.80 -4.14 -27.72
N ASP A 441 -14.49 -3.10 -28.50
CA ASP A 441 -14.60 -3.13 -29.96
C ASP A 441 -13.69 -4.21 -30.57
N ILE A 442 -12.44 -4.34 -30.11
CA ILE A 442 -11.49 -5.36 -30.58
C ILE A 442 -12.00 -6.76 -30.24
N GLN A 443 -12.55 -6.95 -29.05
CA GLN A 443 -13.02 -8.25 -28.56
C GLN A 443 -14.43 -8.62 -29.04
N GLN A 444 -15.09 -7.76 -29.81
CA GLN A 444 -16.50 -7.91 -30.19
C GLN A 444 -17.41 -8.20 -28.98
N MET A 445 -17.04 -7.65 -27.82
CA MET A 445 -17.85 -7.74 -26.61
C MET A 445 -19.08 -6.83 -26.78
N PRO A 446 -20.19 -7.10 -26.06
CA PRO A 446 -21.31 -6.16 -26.02
C PRO A 446 -20.80 -4.74 -25.71
N THR A 447 -21.24 -3.75 -26.49
CA THR A 447 -20.81 -2.35 -26.32
C THR A 447 -21.24 -1.83 -24.96
N GLY A 448 -20.29 -1.28 -24.20
CA GLY A 448 -20.52 -0.63 -22.91
C GLY A 448 -20.26 -1.58 -21.75
N ILE A 449 -19.13 -1.40 -21.05
CA ILE A 449 -19.06 -1.83 -19.64
C ILE A 449 -20.10 -0.96 -18.92
N ASP A 450 -21.07 -1.59 -18.28
CA ASP A 450 -21.92 -0.88 -17.33
C ASP A 450 -21.06 -0.54 -16.12
N TYR A 451 -20.41 0.63 -16.18
CA TYR A 451 -19.70 1.19 -15.03
C TYR A 451 -20.67 1.63 -13.92
N GLY A 452 -21.99 1.50 -14.14
CA GLY A 452 -23.01 2.21 -13.42
C GLY A 452 -22.82 3.73 -13.50
N ASP A 453 -23.44 4.41 -12.55
CA ASP A 453 -23.26 5.84 -12.27
C ASP A 453 -21.94 6.06 -11.49
N HIS A 454 -20.80 5.56 -12.01
CA HIS A 454 -19.52 5.72 -11.32
C HIS A 454 -19.17 7.23 -11.23
N PRO A 455 -19.05 7.81 -10.03
CA PRO A 455 -19.02 9.28 -9.85
C PRO A 455 -17.90 9.98 -10.60
N LEU A 456 -16.73 9.33 -10.73
CA LEU A 456 -15.61 9.90 -11.46
C LEU A 456 -15.85 9.95 -12.99
N LEU A 457 -16.51 8.95 -13.56
CA LEU A 457 -16.82 8.92 -14.98
C LEU A 457 -17.95 9.90 -15.32
N GLU A 458 -18.94 10.04 -14.43
CA GLU A 458 -19.98 11.06 -14.56
C GLU A 458 -19.39 12.47 -14.60
N ARG A 459 -18.51 12.80 -13.65
CA ARG A 459 -17.79 14.08 -13.62
C ARG A 459 -16.97 14.30 -14.89
N ALA A 460 -16.24 13.27 -15.34
CA ALA A 460 -15.43 13.35 -16.56
C ALA A 460 -16.28 13.53 -17.83
N ARG A 461 -17.51 12.98 -17.87
CA ARG A 461 -18.49 13.24 -18.94
C ARG A 461 -19.01 14.68 -18.88
N ALA A 462 -19.37 15.17 -17.69
CA ALA A 462 -19.87 16.54 -17.51
C ALA A 462 -18.83 17.60 -17.90
N GLU A 463 -17.55 17.42 -17.54
CA GLU A 463 -16.46 18.32 -17.92
C GLU A 463 -16.31 18.45 -19.44
N ARG A 464 -16.40 17.33 -20.18
CA ARG A 464 -16.36 17.34 -21.65
C ARG A 464 -17.51 18.11 -22.28
N MET A 465 -18.70 18.04 -21.69
CA MET A 465 -19.88 18.77 -22.19
C MET A 465 -19.78 20.27 -21.92
N ASN A 466 -19.24 20.67 -20.77
CA ASN A 466 -19.07 22.06 -20.38
C ASN A 466 -17.85 22.75 -21.02
N GLY A 467 -16.83 21.98 -21.42
CA GLY A 467 -15.56 22.49 -21.96
C GLY A 467 -15.53 22.88 -23.45
N GLY A 468 -16.66 22.86 -24.16
CA GLY A 468 -16.84 23.46 -25.49
C GLY A 468 -15.66 23.35 -26.48
N GLY A 469 -15.45 22.19 -27.11
CA GLY A 469 -14.41 22.03 -28.13
C GLY A 469 -14.56 20.79 -29.01
N LYS A 470 -15.16 20.97 -30.20
CA LYS A 470 -15.18 20.10 -31.39
C LYS A 470 -14.89 18.60 -31.16
N ALA A 471 -15.95 17.79 -31.14
CA ALA A 471 -15.88 16.41 -31.57
C ALA A 471 -15.41 16.38 -33.05
N GLY A 472 -14.14 16.07 -33.28
CA GLY A 472 -13.57 15.96 -34.62
C GLY A 472 -12.35 15.05 -34.62
N GLY A 473 -12.54 13.82 -35.11
CA GLY A 473 -11.46 13.01 -35.68
C GLY A 473 -10.56 12.25 -34.71
N GLY A 474 -11.09 11.32 -33.92
CA GLY A 474 -10.30 10.45 -33.04
C GLY A 474 -10.32 8.95 -33.38
N ALA A 475 -10.97 8.53 -34.47
CA ALA A 475 -11.14 7.11 -34.80
C ALA A 475 -9.96 6.48 -35.57
N ALA A 476 -8.89 7.23 -35.87
CA ALA A 476 -7.84 6.77 -36.79
C ALA A 476 -6.48 6.42 -36.15
N ALA A 477 -6.29 6.58 -34.83
CA ALA A 477 -4.97 6.39 -34.20
C ALA A 477 -4.82 5.12 -33.34
N ILE A 478 -5.86 4.29 -33.22
CA ILE A 478 -5.84 3.09 -32.35
C ILE A 478 -5.92 1.82 -33.21
N ARG A 479 -4.93 1.63 -34.08
CA ARG A 479 -4.74 0.38 -34.86
C ARG A 479 -3.27 -0.03 -35.02
N ARG A 480 -2.39 0.44 -34.14
CA ARG A 480 -1.01 -0.05 -34.06
C ARG A 480 -0.67 -0.52 -32.66
#